data_AF-A0A7W7PJU9-F1
#
_entry.id   AF-A0A7W7PJU9-F1
#
_cell.length_a   1.000
_cell.length_b   1.000
_cell.length_c   1.000
_cell.angle_alpha   90.00
_cell.angle_beta   90.00
_cell.angle_gamma   90.00
#
_symmetry.space_group_name_H-M   'P 1'
#
loop_
_entity.id
_entity.type
_entity.pdbx_description
1 polymer ?
#
loop_
_entity_poly.entity_id
_entity_poly.type
_entity_poly.pdbx_seq_one_letter_code
_entity_poly.pdbx_strand_id
1 'polypeptide(L)'
;MLRRVLAAAGRPLLASSFVSSGLQTMRHPEILAPVAAPVALAIAERVPGLPRDAVRLVRINGAVHVGGGVLLAAGRLPRLAALILAASLVPTTVAGHPFWTEGDPGKRLQQKIHFFKNLSIFGGLLVAAAVHEERPR
;
A
#
# COMPACT_ATOMS: atom_id res chain seq x y z
N MET A 1 1.55 26.75 12.16
CA MET A 1 0.93 25.87 13.19
C MET A 1 -0.08 24.90 12.57
N LEU A 2 -1.10 25.38 11.86
CA LEU A 2 -2.15 24.55 11.24
C LEU A 2 -1.63 23.38 10.38
N ARG A 3 -0.68 23.63 9.46
CA ARG A 3 -0.10 22.57 8.59
C ARG A 3 0.51 21.39 9.38
N ARG A 4 1.17 21.68 10.50
CA ARG A 4 1.76 20.65 11.37
C ARG A 4 0.68 19.83 12.07
N VAL A 5 -0.37 20.48 12.58
CA VAL A 5 -1.50 19.79 13.21
C VAL A 5 -2.24 18.90 12.20
N LEU A 6 -2.52 19.41 11.01
CA LEU A 6 -3.16 18.65 9.94
C LEU A 6 -2.30 17.45 9.50
N ALA A 7 -0.99 17.63 9.36
CA ALA A 7 -0.09 16.53 9.02
C ALA A 7 0.02 15.48 10.15
N ALA A 8 0.08 15.93 11.41
CA ALA A 8 0.13 15.04 12.58
C ALA A 8 -1.16 14.21 12.73
N ALA A 9 -2.33 14.77 12.42
CA ALA A 9 -3.59 14.05 12.45
C ALA A 9 -3.82 13.20 11.19
N GLY A 10 -3.47 13.71 10.01
CA GLY A 10 -3.74 13.06 8.72
C GLY A 10 -2.88 11.81 8.48
N ARG A 11 -1.63 11.79 8.96
CA ARG A 11 -0.72 10.65 8.74
C ARG A 11 -1.20 9.35 9.41
N PRO A 12 -1.59 9.33 10.71
CA PRO A 12 -2.18 8.15 11.32
C PRO A 12 -3.45 7.67 10.59
N LEU A 13 -4.31 8.60 10.15
CA LEU A 13 -5.53 8.25 9.41
C LEU A 13 -5.21 7.58 8.08
N LEU A 14 -4.28 8.15 7.30
CA LEU A 14 -3.83 7.58 6.03
C LEU A 14 -3.11 6.23 6.23
N ALA A 15 -2.30 6.12 7.28
CA ALA A 15 -1.56 4.91 7.62
C ALA A 15 -2.44 3.75 8.12
N SER A 16 -3.61 4.05 8.69
CA SER A 16 -4.49 3.06 9.34
C SER A 16 -4.83 1.87 8.44
N SER A 17 -5.14 2.13 7.17
CA SER A 17 -5.45 1.08 6.19
C SER A 17 -4.26 0.16 5.95
N PHE A 18 -3.04 0.70 5.89
CA PHE A 18 -1.81 -0.07 5.67
C PHE A 18 -1.43 -0.89 6.90
N VAL A 19 -1.52 -0.33 8.11
CA VAL A 19 -1.20 -1.07 9.33
C VAL A 19 -2.19 -2.22 9.53
N SER A 20 -3.49 -1.96 9.39
CA SER A 20 -4.52 -2.98 9.58
C SER A 20 -4.42 -4.10 8.54
N SER A 21 -4.42 -3.75 7.24
CA SER A 21 -4.31 -4.74 6.17
C SER A 21 -2.96 -5.46 6.14
N GLY A 22 -1.88 -4.74 6.46
CA GLY A 22 -0.53 -5.30 6.54
C GLY A 22 -0.40 -6.36 7.62
N LEU A 23 -0.93 -6.09 8.82
CA LEU A 23 -0.95 -7.08 9.91
C LEU A 23 -1.73 -8.34 9.53
N GLN A 24 -2.90 -8.19 8.91
CA GLN A 24 -3.69 -9.31 8.42
C GLN A 24 -2.91 -10.10 7.35
N THR A 25 -2.29 -9.40 6.41
CA THR A 25 -1.50 -9.99 5.31
C THR A 25 -0.27 -10.73 5.82
N MET A 26 0.39 -10.23 6.87
CA MET A 26 1.53 -10.91 7.47
C MET A 26 1.13 -12.20 8.21
N ARG A 27 -0.01 -12.16 8.89
CA ARG A 27 -0.55 -13.30 9.64
C ARG A 27 -1.12 -14.38 8.72
N HIS A 28 -1.79 -13.97 7.65
CA HIS A 28 -2.50 -14.86 6.72
C HIS A 28 -2.15 -14.58 5.25
N PRO A 29 -0.87 -14.64 4.85
CA PRO A 29 -0.46 -14.36 3.47
C PRO A 29 -1.05 -15.34 2.45
N GLU A 30 -1.37 -16.57 2.87
CA GLU A 30 -1.98 -17.62 2.05
C GLU A 30 -3.33 -17.22 1.45
N ILE A 31 -4.07 -16.30 2.09
CA ILE A 31 -5.35 -15.81 1.58
C ILE A 31 -5.17 -15.01 0.30
N LEU A 32 -4.11 -14.18 0.24
CA LEU A 32 -3.87 -13.26 -0.86
C LEU A 32 -2.86 -13.80 -1.89
N ALA A 33 -2.09 -14.83 -1.53
CA ALA A 33 -1.07 -15.41 -2.42
C ALA A 33 -1.62 -15.87 -3.79
N PRO A 34 -2.76 -16.55 -3.90
CA PRO A 34 -3.30 -16.96 -5.21
C PRO A 34 -3.63 -15.77 -6.11
N VAL A 35 -4.21 -14.72 -5.54
CA VAL A 35 -4.57 -13.49 -6.27
C VAL A 35 -3.33 -12.68 -6.64
N ALA A 36 -2.34 -12.64 -5.75
CA ALA A 36 -1.11 -11.88 -5.95
C ALA A 36 -0.11 -12.58 -6.90
N ALA A 37 -0.15 -13.90 -7.01
CA ALA A 37 0.88 -14.69 -7.69
C ALA A 37 1.24 -14.20 -9.10
N PRO A 38 0.29 -13.92 -10.02
CA PRO A 38 0.63 -13.49 -11.38
C PRO A 38 1.45 -12.21 -11.43
N VAL A 39 1.15 -11.25 -10.54
CA VAL A 39 1.85 -9.96 -10.48
C VAL A 39 3.12 -10.06 -9.65
N ALA A 40 3.05 -10.69 -8.47
CA ALA A 40 4.16 -10.78 -7.54
C ALA A 40 5.33 -11.60 -8.11
N LEU A 41 5.05 -12.74 -8.74
CA LEU A 41 6.08 -13.58 -9.34
C LEU A 41 6.71 -12.91 -10.58
N ALA A 42 5.90 -12.24 -11.41
CA ALA A 42 6.43 -11.47 -12.55
C ALA A 42 7.38 -10.35 -12.11
N ILE A 43 7.14 -9.74 -10.94
CA ILE A 43 8.08 -8.78 -10.33
C ILE A 43 9.33 -9.50 -9.83
N ALA A 44 9.18 -10.62 -9.13
CA ALA A 44 10.31 -11.38 -8.59
C ALA A 44 11.26 -11.94 -9.66
N GLU A 45 10.77 -12.21 -10.87
CA GLU A 45 11.61 -12.59 -12.02
C GLU A 45 12.53 -11.45 -12.48
N ARG A 46 12.12 -10.19 -12.29
CA ARG A 46 12.83 -8.99 -12.78
C ARG A 46 13.67 -8.33 -11.69
N VAL A 47 13.45 -8.66 -10.42
CA VAL A 47 14.13 -8.05 -9.28
C VAL A 47 14.99 -9.10 -8.58
N PRO A 48 16.33 -9.02 -8.70
CA PRO A 48 17.24 -9.92 -8.03
C PRO A 48 17.04 -9.92 -6.51
N GLY A 49 17.13 -11.09 -5.88
CA GLY A 49 17.02 -11.26 -4.43
C GLY A 49 15.60 -11.44 -3.90
N LEU A 50 14.56 -11.29 -4.73
CA LEU A 50 13.19 -11.58 -4.30
C LEU A 50 12.90 -13.10 -4.26
N PRO A 51 12.14 -13.59 -3.26
CA PRO A 51 11.68 -14.98 -3.24
C PRO A 51 10.80 -15.32 -4.44
N ARG A 52 10.98 -16.51 -5.02
CA ARG A 52 10.08 -17.05 -6.06
C ARG A 52 8.90 -17.81 -5.45
N ASP A 53 8.31 -17.22 -4.43
CA ASP A 53 7.21 -17.81 -3.66
C ASP A 53 6.20 -16.71 -3.33
N ALA A 54 4.97 -16.88 -3.82
CA ALA A 54 3.93 -15.85 -3.70
C ALA A 54 3.57 -15.57 -2.22
N VAL A 55 3.56 -16.60 -1.37
CA VAL A 55 3.25 -16.46 0.06
C VAL A 55 4.29 -15.58 0.76
N ARG A 56 5.59 -15.83 0.51
CA ARG A 56 6.68 -14.99 1.04
C ARG A 56 6.62 -13.57 0.52
N LEU A 57 6.37 -13.36 -0.78
CA LEU A 57 6.24 -12.02 -1.36
C LEU A 57 5.07 -11.24 -0.76
N VAL A 58 3.92 -11.89 -0.59
CA VAL A 58 2.74 -11.28 0.06
C VAL A 58 3.06 -10.93 1.52
N ARG A 59 3.72 -11.82 2.26
CA ARG A 59 4.15 -11.53 3.64
C ARG A 59 5.12 -10.35 3.71
N ILE A 60 6.06 -10.25 2.76
CA ILE A 60 6.98 -9.10 2.64
C ILE A 60 6.19 -7.82 2.37
N ASN A 61 5.22 -7.83 1.45
CA ASN A 61 4.36 -6.67 1.19
C ASN A 61 3.56 -6.25 2.43
N GLY A 62 3.05 -7.22 3.20
CA GLY A 62 2.42 -6.96 4.49
C GLY A 62 3.37 -6.28 5.49
N ALA A 63 4.62 -6.73 5.58
CA ALA A 63 5.63 -6.11 6.43
C ALA A 63 5.98 -4.68 5.98
N VAL A 64 6.04 -4.44 4.66
CA VAL A 64 6.20 -3.09 4.09
C VAL A 64 5.04 -2.19 4.48
N HIS A 65 3.79 -2.68 4.42
CA HIS A 65 2.60 -1.92 4.81
C HIS A 65 2.61 -1.57 6.31
N VAL A 66 2.94 -2.52 7.18
CA VAL A 66 3.04 -2.26 8.63
C VAL A 66 4.17 -1.29 8.93
N GLY A 67 5.38 -1.56 8.44
CA GLY A 67 6.56 -0.73 8.70
C GLY A 67 6.39 0.69 8.16
N GLY A 68 5.97 0.82 6.89
CA GLY A 68 5.69 2.11 6.27
C GLY A 68 4.54 2.84 6.96
N GLY A 69 3.47 2.14 7.32
CA GLY A 69 2.33 2.73 8.04
C GLY A 69 2.74 3.26 9.42
N VAL A 70 3.49 2.49 10.21
CA VAL A 70 3.98 2.91 11.52
C VAL A 70 4.92 4.10 11.41
N LEU A 71 5.87 4.08 10.46
CA LEU A 71 6.78 5.20 10.23
C LEU A 71 6.01 6.47 9.82
N LEU A 72 5.05 6.35 8.90
CA LEU A 72 4.21 7.44 8.47
C LEU A 72 3.40 8.02 9.64
N ALA A 73 2.70 7.17 10.39
CA ALA A 73 1.88 7.56 11.54
C ALA A 73 2.71 8.26 12.64
N ALA A 74 3.91 7.74 12.93
CA ALA A 74 4.83 8.33 13.89
C ALA A 74 5.51 9.62 13.40
N GLY A 75 5.31 10.01 12.13
CA GLY A 75 6.00 11.14 11.52
C GLY A 75 7.51 10.92 11.38
N ARG A 76 7.98 9.67 11.37
CA ARG A 76 9.40 9.33 11.20
C ARG A 76 9.67 9.00 9.74
N LEU A 77 10.57 9.75 9.11
CA LEU A 77 10.84 9.66 7.66
C LEU A 77 9.55 9.67 6.82
N PRO A 78 8.59 10.60 7.08
CA PRO A 78 7.23 10.50 6.55
C PRO A 78 7.18 10.52 5.02
N ARG A 79 8.11 11.23 4.37
CA ARG A 79 8.25 11.24 2.91
C ARG A 79 8.64 9.88 2.35
N LEU A 80 9.65 9.24 2.94
CA LEU A 80 10.09 7.91 2.48
C LEU A 80 9.02 6.87 2.75
N ALA A 81 8.41 6.90 3.94
CA ALA A 81 7.32 6.01 4.31
C ALA A 81 6.15 6.13 3.33
N ALA A 82 5.72 7.35 3.01
CA ALA A 82 4.64 7.59 2.05
C ALA A 82 4.98 7.09 0.64
N LEU A 83 6.21 7.33 0.16
CA LEU A 83 6.65 6.87 -1.17
C LEU A 83 6.72 5.34 -1.27
N ILE A 84 7.21 4.67 -0.23
CA ILE A 84 7.27 3.21 -0.18
C ILE A 84 5.85 2.62 -0.21
N LEU A 85 4.94 3.15 0.62
CA LEU A 85 3.54 2.72 0.61
C LEU A 85 2.84 3.01 -0.72
N ALA A 86 3.16 4.13 -1.37
CA ALA A 86 2.61 4.49 -2.67
C ALA A 86 3.09 3.49 -3.73
N ALA A 87 4.39 3.18 -3.73
CA ALA A 87 4.99 2.22 -4.65
C ALA A 87 4.43 0.80 -4.44
N SER A 88 4.23 0.35 -3.20
CA SER A 88 3.66 -0.98 -2.91
C SER A 88 2.19 -1.10 -3.27
N LEU A 89 1.44 0.01 -3.23
CA LEU A 89 0.01 0.03 -3.54
C LEU A 89 -0.26 -0.24 -5.03
N VAL A 90 0.66 0.12 -5.92
CA VAL A 90 0.50 -0.08 -7.38
C VAL A 90 0.34 -1.56 -7.73
N PRO A 91 1.32 -2.46 -7.46
CA PRO A 91 1.17 -3.89 -7.76
C PRO A 91 0.05 -4.54 -6.95
N THR A 92 -0.18 -4.10 -5.70
CA THR A 92 -1.29 -4.58 -4.87
C THR A 92 -2.65 -4.31 -5.52
N THR A 93 -2.82 -3.13 -6.13
CA THR A 93 -4.07 -2.74 -6.79
C THR A 93 -4.27 -3.47 -8.11
N VAL A 94 -3.20 -3.62 -8.90
CA VAL A 94 -3.23 -4.37 -10.17
C VAL A 94 -3.60 -5.84 -9.92
N ALA A 95 -3.04 -6.45 -8.87
CA ALA A 95 -3.34 -7.83 -8.52
C ALA A 95 -4.74 -8.00 -7.91
N GLY A 96 -5.12 -7.14 -6.96
CA GLY A 96 -6.35 -7.31 -6.19
C GLY A 96 -7.62 -6.88 -6.93
N HIS A 97 -7.51 -5.88 -7.81
CA HIS A 97 -8.69 -5.21 -8.40
C HIS A 97 -8.60 -4.98 -9.93
N PRO A 98 -8.36 -6.03 -10.75
CA PRO A 98 -8.29 -5.91 -12.20
C PRO A 98 -9.70 -5.83 -12.82
N PHE A 99 -10.42 -4.72 -12.60
CA PHE A 99 -11.80 -4.58 -13.08
C PHE A 99 -11.94 -4.74 -14.61
N TRP A 100 -10.87 -4.51 -15.37
CA TRP A 100 -10.82 -4.64 -16.83
C TRP A 100 -10.86 -6.10 -17.32
N THR A 101 -10.61 -7.08 -16.46
CA THR A 101 -10.69 -8.52 -16.81
C THR A 101 -11.97 -9.20 -16.34
N GLU A 102 -12.79 -8.52 -15.52
CA GLU A 102 -14.01 -9.10 -14.95
C GLU A 102 -15.18 -9.02 -15.95
N GLY A 103 -15.80 -10.16 -16.26
CA GLY A 103 -16.91 -10.27 -17.22
C GLY A 103 -18.27 -9.93 -16.61
N ASP A 104 -18.46 -10.23 -15.33
CA ASP A 104 -19.73 -9.98 -14.64
C ASP A 104 -19.90 -8.49 -14.32
N PRO A 105 -21.00 -7.84 -14.75
CA PRO A 105 -21.20 -6.40 -14.53
C PRO A 105 -21.21 -5.99 -13.05
N GLY A 106 -21.77 -6.83 -12.17
CA GLY A 106 -21.86 -6.55 -10.73
C GLY A 106 -20.49 -6.60 -10.06
N LYS A 107 -19.73 -7.67 -10.31
CA LYS A 107 -18.35 -7.82 -9.81
C LYS A 107 -17.43 -6.76 -10.40
N ARG A 108 -17.57 -6.43 -11.68
CA ARG A 108 -16.80 -5.36 -12.34
C ARG A 108 -16.99 -4.02 -11.65
N LEU A 109 -18.23 -3.67 -11.28
CA LEU A 109 -18.52 -2.45 -10.53
C LEU A 109 -17.82 -2.44 -9.17
N GLN A 110 -17.88 -3.54 -8.41
CA GLN A 110 -17.21 -3.64 -7.11
C GLN A 110 -15.68 -3.51 -7.25
N GLN A 111 -15.08 -4.21 -8.22
CA GLN A 111 -13.65 -4.09 -8.49
C GLN A 111 -13.25 -2.66 -8.86
N LYS A 112 -14.07 -1.97 -9.66
CA LYS A 112 -13.84 -0.57 -10.03
C LYS A 112 -13.89 0.36 -8.81
N ILE A 113 -14.82 0.15 -7.88
CA ILE A 113 -14.90 0.92 -6.62
C ILE A 113 -13.62 0.74 -5.80
N HIS A 114 -13.15 -0.50 -5.64
CA HIS A 114 -11.92 -0.77 -4.90
C HIS A 114 -10.67 -0.19 -5.58
N PHE A 115 -10.61 -0.27 -6.91
CA PHE A 115 -9.55 0.37 -7.69
C PHE A 115 -9.49 1.89 -7.42
N PHE A 116 -10.62 2.59 -7.52
CA PHE A 116 -10.65 4.04 -7.28
C PHE A 116 -10.40 4.41 -5.82
N LYS A 117 -10.84 3.58 -4.86
CA LYS A 117 -10.45 3.73 -3.44
C LYS A 117 -8.93 3.72 -3.29
N ASN A 118 -8.25 2.72 -3.88
CA ASN A 118 -6.80 2.64 -3.80
C ASN A 118 -6.13 3.82 -4.53
N LEU A 119 -6.69 4.28 -5.65
CA LEU A 119 -6.19 5.45 -6.36
C LEU A 119 -6.30 6.73 -5.51
N SER A 120 -7.40 6.91 -4.77
CA SER A 120 -7.54 8.03 -3.82
C SER A 120 -6.51 7.95 -2.69
N ILE A 121 -6.26 6.75 -2.15
CA ILE A 121 -5.23 6.53 -1.12
C ILE A 121 -3.83 6.84 -1.69
N PHE A 122 -3.53 6.40 -2.91
CA PHE A 122 -2.29 6.69 -3.61
C PHE A 122 -2.07 8.20 -3.75
N GLY A 123 -3.10 8.95 -4.17
CA GLY A 123 -3.04 10.42 -4.22
C GLY A 123 -2.75 11.05 -2.86
N GLY A 124 -3.40 10.56 -1.80
CA GLY A 124 -3.13 10.99 -0.41
C GLY A 124 -1.69 10.74 0.02
N LEU A 125 -1.09 9.61 -0.36
CA LEU A 125 0.31 9.30 -0.08
C LEU A 125 1.27 10.21 -0.84
N LEU A 126 1.00 10.50 -2.11
CA LEU A 126 1.83 11.44 -2.89
C LEU A 126 1.80 12.85 -2.29
N VAL A 127 0.62 13.32 -1.87
CA VAL A 127 0.51 14.59 -1.15
C VAL A 127 1.29 14.53 0.17
N ALA A 128 1.16 13.46 0.95
CA ALA A 128 1.91 13.29 2.20
C ALA A 128 3.44 13.27 1.98
N ALA A 129 3.91 12.72 0.85
CA ALA A 129 5.32 12.73 0.46
C ALA A 129 5.82 14.12 0.04
N ALA A 130 4.94 14.95 -0.51
CA ALA A 130 5.25 16.32 -0.94
C ALA A 130 5.25 17.34 0.21
N VAL A 131 4.61 17.03 1.36
CA VAL A 131 4.58 17.94 2.52
C VAL A 131 5.98 18.11 3.11
N HIS A 132 6.49 19.35 3.07
CA HIS A 132 7.72 19.73 3.75
C HIS A 132 7.48 19.99 5.25
N GLU A 133 8.18 19.25 6.10
CA GLU A 133 8.30 19.60 7.51
C GLU A 133 9.42 20.62 7.70
N GLU A 134 9.06 21.81 8.15
CA GLU A 134 10.05 22.79 8.61
C GLU A 134 10.75 22.21 9.83
N ARG A 135 12.05 21.93 9.71
CA ARG A 135 12.89 21.52 10.85
C ARG A 135 12.80 22.61 11.92
N PRO A 136 12.53 22.28 13.21
CA PRO A 136 12.76 23.25 14.27
C PRO A 136 14.25 23.62 14.23
N ARG A 137 14.55 24.91 14.10
CA ARG A 137 15.89 25.47 14.30
C ARG A 137 16.20 25.45 15.79
#